data_AF-A0A4Q5QT78-F1
#
_entry.id   AF-A0A4Q5QT78-F1
#
_cell.length_a   1.000
_cell.length_b   1.000
_cell.length_c   1.000
_cell.angle_alpha   90.00
_cell.angle_beta   90.00
_cell.angle_gamma   90.00
#
_symmetry.space_group_name_H-M   'P 1'
#
loop_
_entity.id
_entity.type
_entity.pdbx_description
1 polymer ?
#
loop_
_entity_poly.entity_id
_entity_poly.type
_entity_poly.pdbx_seq_one_letter_code
_entity_poly.pdbx_strand_id
1 'polypeptide(L)'
;MISVSAAAQTGPQPSGIPEPLQTRDEALGQDAAAVADILGVSADEALRQLYLQEASVAVTDDIARRFAERFVGVSIDHNPGFRISVLLTGDAPVPDEQVDLAGSLVAVTFRVGAKASHA
;
A
#
# COMPACT_ATOMS: atom_id res chain seq x y z
N MET A 1 12.94 58.68 18.98
CA MET A 1 14.24 58.04 18.71
C MET A 1 14.22 56.65 19.31
N ILE A 2 14.19 55.61 18.47
CA ILE A 2 15.03 54.41 18.59
C ILE A 2 14.95 53.71 17.23
N SER A 3 16.12 53.70 16.58
CA SER A 3 16.35 53.25 15.21
C SER A 3 16.39 51.74 15.13
N VAL A 4 15.78 51.20 14.08
CA VAL A 4 16.07 49.85 13.57
C VAL A 4 17.10 50.02 12.45
N SER A 5 18.26 49.38 12.58
CA SER A 5 19.21 49.17 11.47
C SER A 5 19.90 47.81 11.61
N ALA A 6 20.00 47.14 10.46
CA ALA A 6 20.35 45.74 10.26
C ALA A 6 21.86 45.45 10.19
N ALA A 7 22.23 44.21 10.50
CA ALA A 7 23.39 43.53 9.92
C ALA A 7 23.13 42.02 9.86
N ALA A 8 23.52 41.43 8.73
CA ALA A 8 23.19 40.11 8.22
C ALA A 8 23.64 38.92 9.10
N GLN A 9 22.84 37.85 9.11
CA GLN A 9 23.36 36.48 9.12
C GLN A 9 22.52 35.61 8.18
N THR A 10 23.05 35.44 6.99
CA THR A 10 22.89 34.31 6.06
C THR A 10 22.95 32.98 6.83
N GLY A 11 21.94 32.13 6.72
CA GLY A 11 21.88 30.77 7.29
C GLY A 11 20.95 29.89 6.45
N PRO A 12 21.28 28.61 6.25
CA PRO A 12 21.45 28.04 4.92
C PRO A 12 20.13 27.67 4.24
N GLN A 13 20.09 27.88 2.92
CA GLN A 13 19.22 27.09 2.06
C GLN A 13 19.55 25.62 2.34
N PRO A 14 18.58 24.72 2.61
CA PRO A 14 18.88 23.31 2.64
C PRO A 14 19.45 22.97 1.28
N SER A 15 20.75 22.70 1.31
CA SER A 15 21.56 22.27 0.20
C SER A 15 20.86 21.07 -0.42
N GLY A 16 20.80 21.02 -1.75
CA GLY A 16 20.60 19.78 -2.46
C GLY A 16 21.76 18.85 -2.15
N ILE A 17 21.65 18.15 -1.03
CA ILE A 17 22.27 16.85 -0.85
C ILE A 17 21.48 15.98 -1.83
N PRO A 18 22.09 15.31 -2.83
CA PRO A 18 21.41 14.17 -3.39
C PRO A 18 21.15 13.26 -2.20
N GLU A 19 19.89 13.19 -1.75
CA GLU A 19 19.48 12.16 -0.81
C GLU A 19 20.09 10.89 -1.35
N PRO A 20 20.94 10.17 -0.57
CA PRO A 20 21.48 8.92 -1.05
C PRO A 20 20.26 8.16 -1.52
N LEU A 21 20.28 7.71 -2.78
CA LEU A 21 19.18 6.96 -3.38
C LEU A 21 19.01 5.73 -2.49
N GLN A 22 18.18 5.87 -1.45
CA GLN A 22 18.01 4.89 -0.42
C GLN A 22 17.42 3.71 -1.17
N THR A 23 18.19 2.63 -1.25
CA THR A 23 17.73 1.49 -2.02
C THR A 23 16.41 1.04 -1.41
N ARG A 24 15.44 0.70 -2.25
CA ARG A 24 14.05 0.39 -1.84
C ARG A 24 13.99 -0.55 -0.63
N ASP A 25 14.92 -1.51 -0.57
CA ASP A 25 15.14 -2.44 0.54
C ASP A 25 15.50 -1.77 1.88
N GLU A 26 16.39 -0.76 1.90
CA GLU A 26 16.79 -0.07 3.12
C GLU A 26 15.69 0.87 3.66
N ALA A 27 14.87 1.44 2.77
CA ALA A 27 13.68 2.19 3.16
C ALA A 27 12.60 1.26 3.77
N LEU A 28 12.37 0.11 3.15
CA LEU A 28 11.45 -0.91 3.63
C LEU A 28 11.82 -1.46 5.02
N GLY A 29 13.12 -1.60 5.32
CA GLY A 29 13.59 -2.06 6.63
C GLY A 29 13.30 -1.08 7.77
N GLN A 30 13.37 0.23 7.53
CA GLN A 30 12.99 1.25 8.51
C GLN A 30 11.47 1.32 8.67
N ASP A 31 10.72 1.18 7.58
CA ASP A 31 9.25 1.17 7.60
C ASP A 31 8.69 -0.09 8.28
N ALA A 32 9.35 -1.24 8.15
CA ALA A 32 8.89 -2.50 8.74
C ALA A 32 8.74 -2.43 10.27
N ALA A 33 9.61 -1.68 10.96
CA ALA A 33 9.49 -1.50 12.41
C ALA A 33 8.26 -0.66 12.80
N ALA A 34 7.96 0.39 12.02
CA ALA A 34 6.76 1.20 12.24
C ALA A 34 5.48 0.43 11.89
N VAL A 35 5.50 -0.34 10.80
CA VAL A 35 4.38 -1.20 10.38
C VAL A 35 4.14 -2.33 11.38
N ALA A 36 5.19 -2.93 11.93
CA ALA A 36 5.10 -3.94 12.98
C ALA A 36 4.38 -3.40 14.22
N ASP A 37 4.69 -2.17 14.63
CA ASP A 37 4.03 -1.50 15.76
C ASP A 37 2.54 -1.23 15.49
N ILE A 38 2.21 -0.74 14.29
CA ILE A 38 0.82 -0.46 13.86
C ILE A 38 -0.02 -1.73 13.80
N LEU A 39 0.55 -2.82 13.26
CA LEU A 39 -0.15 -4.09 13.04
C LEU A 39 -0.08 -5.03 14.25
N GLY A 40 0.79 -4.75 15.23
CA GLY A 40 1.03 -5.63 16.37
C GLY A 40 1.69 -6.97 16.00
N VAL A 41 2.47 -6.99 14.91
CA VAL A 41 3.13 -8.20 14.38
C VAL A 41 4.65 -8.13 14.53
N SER A 42 5.39 -9.21 14.25
CA SER A 42 6.85 -9.17 14.23
C SER A 42 7.38 -8.36 13.04
N ALA A 43 8.61 -7.83 13.15
CA ALA A 43 9.26 -7.10 12.05
C ALA A 43 9.38 -7.95 10.78
N ASP A 44 9.69 -9.25 10.90
CA ASP A 44 9.71 -10.18 9.77
C ASP A 44 8.33 -10.35 9.12
N GLU A 45 7.25 -10.38 9.91
CA GLU A 45 5.89 -10.43 9.39
C GLU A 45 5.52 -9.13 8.69
N ALA A 46 5.82 -7.98 9.30
CA ALA A 46 5.61 -6.68 8.67
C ALA A 46 6.35 -6.54 7.34
N LEU A 47 7.60 -6.99 7.27
CA LEU A 47 8.40 -6.99 6.05
C LEU A 47 7.82 -7.92 4.98
N ARG A 48 7.35 -9.12 5.36
CA ARG A 48 6.61 -10.00 4.43
C ARG A 48 5.33 -9.34 3.92
N GLN A 49 4.56 -8.70 4.79
CA GLN A 49 3.32 -8.02 4.43
C GLN A 49 3.57 -6.85 3.48
N LEU A 50 4.67 -6.11 3.65
CA LEU A 50 5.09 -5.04 2.74
C LEU A 50 5.44 -5.57 1.34
N TYR A 51 6.20 -6.67 1.25
CA TYR A 51 6.47 -7.29 -0.05
C TYR A 51 5.20 -7.81 -0.74
N LEU A 52 4.28 -8.41 0.02
CA LEU A 52 2.99 -8.85 -0.51
C LEU A 52 2.14 -7.67 -0.98
N GLN A 53 2.15 -6.56 -0.25
CA GLN A 53 1.43 -5.34 -0.61
C GLN A 53 1.96 -4.78 -1.93
N GLU A 54 3.27 -4.68 -2.08
CA GLU A 54 3.89 -4.23 -3.32
C GLU A 54 3.58 -5.16 -4.50
N ALA A 55 3.71 -6.48 -4.31
CA ALA A 55 3.42 -7.47 -5.33
C ALA A 55 1.93 -7.49 -5.72
N SER A 56 1.04 -7.13 -4.79
CA SER A 56 -0.41 -7.16 -5.02
C SER A 56 -0.86 -6.14 -6.07
N VAL A 57 -0.14 -5.02 -6.25
CA VAL A 57 -0.56 -3.90 -7.13
C VAL A 57 -0.86 -4.39 -8.54
N ALA A 58 0.07 -5.12 -9.16
CA ALA A 58 -0.10 -5.62 -10.52
C ALA A 58 -1.29 -6.59 -10.65
N VAL A 59 -1.52 -7.41 -9.62
CA VAL A 59 -2.63 -8.36 -9.57
C VAL A 59 -3.96 -7.63 -9.40
N THR A 60 -4.04 -6.66 -8.48
CA THR A 60 -5.26 -5.87 -8.28
C THR A 60 -5.61 -5.03 -9.50
N ASP A 61 -4.61 -4.51 -10.22
CA ASP A 61 -4.80 -3.78 -11.48
C ASP A 61 -5.34 -4.68 -12.59
N ASP A 62 -4.81 -5.92 -12.73
CA ASP A 62 -5.32 -6.88 -13.70
C ASP A 62 -6.78 -7.24 -13.41
N ILE A 63 -7.11 -7.48 -12.14
CA ILE A 63 -8.46 -7.79 -11.69
C ILE A 63 -9.41 -6.61 -11.98
N ALA A 64 -9.00 -5.39 -11.63
CA ALA A 64 -9.80 -4.18 -11.88
C ALA A 64 -10.10 -4.01 -13.37
N ARG A 65 -9.11 -4.28 -14.23
CA ARG A 65 -9.28 -4.25 -15.69
C ARG A 65 -10.20 -5.37 -16.20
N ARG A 66 -10.07 -6.60 -15.67
CA ARG A 66 -10.89 -7.76 -16.05
C ARG A 66 -12.36 -7.55 -15.72
N PHE A 67 -12.64 -6.92 -14.58
CA PHE A 67 -13.99 -6.67 -14.08
C PHE A 67 -14.42 -5.21 -14.22
N ALA A 68 -13.84 -4.43 -15.14
CA ALA A 68 -14.01 -2.97 -15.20
C ALA A 68 -15.47 -2.47 -15.14
N GLU A 69 -16.40 -3.20 -15.77
CA GLU A 69 -17.82 -2.86 -15.78
C GLU A 69 -18.53 -3.10 -14.43
N ARG A 70 -17.98 -3.98 -13.60
CA ARG A 70 -18.56 -4.39 -12.32
C ARG A 70 -17.71 -3.97 -11.12
N PHE A 71 -16.49 -3.50 -11.32
CA PHE A 71 -15.55 -3.23 -10.25
C PHE A 71 -15.99 -2.04 -9.39
N VAL A 72 -16.08 -2.28 -8.08
CA VAL A 72 -16.38 -1.23 -7.08
C VAL A 72 -15.13 -0.86 -6.30
N GLY A 73 -14.32 -1.85 -5.95
CA GLY A 73 -13.10 -1.63 -5.19
C GLY A 73 -12.40 -2.90 -4.78
N VAL A 74 -11.24 -2.72 -4.18
CA VAL A 74 -10.42 -3.78 -3.61
C VAL A 74 -10.07 -3.43 -2.16
N SER A 75 -9.96 -4.44 -1.31
CA SER A 75 -9.50 -4.29 0.06
C SER A 75 -8.52 -5.41 0.38
N ILE A 76 -7.44 -5.04 1.06
CA ILE A 76 -6.44 -5.98 1.56
C ILE A 76 -6.69 -6.13 3.05
N ASP A 77 -6.88 -7.37 3.49
CA ASP A 77 -6.95 -7.72 4.91
C ASP A 77 -5.63 -8.35 5.32
N HIS A 78 -5.13 -7.99 6.50
CA HIS A 78 -3.86 -8.45 7.04
C HIS A 78 -4.05 -9.45 8.21
N ASN A 79 -5.27 -9.73 8.66
CA ASN A 79 -5.55 -10.57 9.84
C ASN A 79 -6.62 -11.65 9.54
N PRO A 80 -6.36 -12.96 9.74
CA PRO A 80 -5.13 -13.58 10.27
C PRO A 80 -4.00 -13.80 9.24
N GLY A 81 -4.10 -13.20 8.05
CA GLY A 81 -3.07 -13.24 7.01
C GLY A 81 -3.47 -12.41 5.80
N PHE A 82 -2.51 -12.15 4.90
CA PHE A 82 -2.73 -11.30 3.72
C PHE A 82 -3.78 -11.92 2.78
N ARG A 83 -4.92 -11.23 2.61
CA ARG A 83 -6.02 -11.63 1.72
C ARG A 83 -6.49 -10.45 0.89
N ILE A 84 -6.85 -10.70 -0.37
CA ILE A 84 -7.46 -9.72 -1.25
C ILE A 84 -8.96 -9.98 -1.33
N SER A 85 -9.76 -8.95 -1.07
CA SER A 85 -11.20 -8.97 -1.28
C SER A 85 -11.58 -7.99 -2.39
N VAL A 86 -12.32 -8.48 -3.38
CA VAL A 86 -12.74 -7.69 -4.54
C VAL A 86 -14.24 -7.49 -4.48
N LEU A 87 -14.68 -6.24 -4.50
CA LEU A 87 -16.08 -5.87 -4.49
C LEU A 87 -16.57 -5.61 -5.91
N LEU A 88 -17.62 -6.32 -6.30
CA LEU A 88 -18.25 -6.24 -7.62
C LEU A 88 -19.73 -5.88 -7.50
N THR A 89 -20.25 -5.09 -8.43
CA THR A 89 -21.68 -4.85 -8.63
C THR A 89 -22.36 -6.04 -9.31
N GLY A 90 -23.69 -6.06 -9.28
CA GLY A 90 -24.51 -7.12 -9.87
C GLY A 90 -24.38 -8.46 -9.14
N ASP A 91 -25.19 -9.44 -9.53
CA ASP A 91 -25.38 -10.67 -8.74
C ASP A 91 -24.75 -11.92 -9.38
N ALA A 92 -24.16 -11.79 -10.57
CA ALA A 92 -23.53 -12.91 -11.23
C ALA A 92 -22.28 -13.36 -10.44
N PRO A 93 -22.25 -14.61 -9.93
CA PRO A 93 -21.21 -15.08 -9.03
C PRO A 93 -19.86 -15.20 -9.75
N VAL A 94 -18.79 -14.96 -9.02
CA VAL A 94 -17.40 -15.14 -9.48
C VAL A 94 -16.71 -16.08 -8.49
N PRO A 95 -16.06 -17.16 -8.96
CA PRO A 95 -15.36 -18.08 -8.06
C PRO A 95 -14.14 -17.40 -7.45
N ASP A 96 -13.85 -17.74 -6.19
CA ASP A 96 -12.62 -17.31 -5.52
C ASP A 96 -11.39 -17.91 -6.21
N GLU A 97 -10.29 -17.14 -6.22
CA GLU A 97 -9.04 -17.50 -6.87
C GLU A 97 -7.88 -17.52 -5.86
N GLN A 98 -6.78 -18.16 -6.23
CA GLN A 98 -5.52 -18.09 -5.50
C GLN A 98 -4.44 -17.57 -6.44
N VAL A 99 -3.67 -16.60 -5.97
CA VAL A 99 -2.61 -15.95 -6.74
C VAL A 99 -1.27 -16.12 -6.02
N ASP A 100 -0.21 -16.32 -6.78
CA ASP A 100 1.14 -16.25 -6.22
C ASP A 100 1.57 -14.79 -6.15
N LEU A 101 1.83 -14.31 -4.93
CA LEU A 101 2.42 -12.99 -4.67
C LEU A 101 3.77 -13.21 -4.00
N ALA A 102 4.85 -12.93 -4.74
CA ALA A 102 6.22 -13.07 -4.25
C ALA A 102 6.51 -14.45 -3.62
N GLY A 103 6.00 -15.54 -4.23
CA GLY A 103 6.18 -16.91 -3.73
C GLY A 103 5.23 -17.30 -2.59
N SER A 104 4.26 -16.47 -2.25
CA SER A 104 3.20 -16.76 -1.28
C SER A 104 1.84 -16.90 -1.96
N LEU A 105 1.12 -17.97 -1.63
CA LEU A 105 -0.21 -18.21 -2.17
C LEU A 105 -1.25 -17.38 -1.39
N VAL A 106 -1.81 -16.37 -2.05
CA VAL A 106 -2.77 -15.41 -1.47
C VAL A 106 -4.16 -15.69 -2.03
N ALA A 107 -5.15 -15.72 -1.14
CA ALA A 107 -6.55 -15.88 -1.52
C ALA A 107 -7.13 -14.56 -2.04
N VAL A 108 -7.83 -14.64 -3.17
CA VAL A 108 -8.64 -13.57 -3.75
C VAL A 108 -10.10 -13.97 -3.66
N THR A 109 -10.87 -13.25 -2.84
CA THR A 109 -12.30 -13.52 -2.65
C THR A 109 -13.13 -12.48 -3.39
N PHE A 110 -14.08 -12.94 -4.21
CA PHE A 110 -14.98 -12.05 -4.95
C PHE A 110 -16.31 -11.91 -4.23
N ARG A 111 -16.70 -10.67 -3.96
CA ARG A 111 -17.97 -10.31 -3.29
C ARG A 111 -18.83 -9.53 -4.26
N VAL A 112 -19.95 -10.11 -4.64
CA VAL A 112 -20.92 -9.55 -5.58
C VAL A 112 -22.07 -8.86 -4.84
N GLY A 113 -22.89 -8.07 -5.55
CA GLY A 113 -24.02 -7.36 -4.97
C GLY A 113 -23.64 -6.08 -4.21
N ALA A 114 -22.40 -5.60 -4.36
CA ALA A 114 -22.03 -4.30 -3.82
C ALA A 114 -22.85 -3.19 -4.49
N LYS A 115 -23.44 -2.30 -3.69
CA LYS A 115 -24.07 -1.09 -4.22
C LYS A 115 -22.96 -0.19 -4.74
N ALA A 116 -23.02 0.23 -6.00
CA ALA A 116 -22.08 1.19 -6.55
C ALA A 116 -22.16 2.48 -5.73
N SER A 117 -21.15 2.75 -4.90
CA SER A 117 -20.96 4.03 -4.24
C SER A 117 -19.90 4.79 -5.04
N HIS A 118 -20.35 5.63 -5.96
CA HIS A 118 -19.49 6.68 -6.50
C HIS A 118 -19.28 7.72 -5.39
N ALA A 119 -18.02 7.96 -5.01
CA ALA A 119 -17.61 9.10 -4.20
C ALA A 119 -17.22 10.27 -5.10
#